data_AF-A0A6G3XNX7-F1
#
_entry.id   AF-A0A6G3XNX7-F1
#
_cell.length_a   1.000
_cell.length_b   1.000
_cell.length_c   1.000
_cell.angle_alpha   90.00
_cell.angle_beta   90.00
_cell.angle_gamma   90.00
#
_symmetry.space_group_name_H-M   'P 1'
#
loop_
_entity.id
_entity.type
_entity.pdbx_description
1 polymer ?
#
loop_
_entity_poly.entity_id
_entity_poly.type
_entity_poly.pdbx_seq_one_letter_code
_entity_poly.pdbx_strand_id
1 'polypeptide(L)'
;ILLYELVTGRPPFAGGTALEVLHRHLSEEPRRPSTVPAPLWTVIERCLSKDPDRRPSAENLARGLRTVAEGIGVHANSAQIAAADGVGALLAPDPAPTAVPETPGAADPTQVLPSNAGSF
;
A
#
# COMPACT_ATOMS: atom_id res chain seq x y z
N ILE A 1 3.71 0.46 -3.91
CA ILE A 1 5.19 0.29 -3.83
C ILE A 1 5.96 1.56 -4.18
N LEU A 2 5.67 2.22 -5.31
CA LEU A 2 6.46 3.38 -5.79
C LEU A 2 6.55 4.53 -4.79
N LEU A 3 5.45 4.89 -4.11
CA LEU A 3 5.48 5.98 -3.12
C LEU A 3 6.50 5.72 -1.99
N TYR A 4 6.57 4.49 -1.46
CA TYR A 4 7.56 4.12 -0.46
C TYR A 4 8.98 4.26 -1.03
N GLU A 5 9.20 3.78 -2.25
CA GLU A 5 10.52 3.83 -2.89
C GLU A 5 10.99 5.26 -3.16
N LEU A 6 10.09 6.14 -3.61
CA LEU A 6 10.40 7.56 -3.83
C LEU A 6 10.79 8.26 -2.52
N VAL A 7 10.14 7.92 -1.41
CA VAL A 7 10.40 8.54 -0.10
C VAL A 7 11.65 7.99 0.57
N THR A 8 11.94 6.70 0.38
CA THR A 8 13.01 6.01 1.12
C THR A 8 14.26 5.70 0.27
N GLY A 9 14.17 5.85 -1.05
CA GLY A 9 15.20 5.46 -2.02
C GLY A 9 15.40 3.96 -2.16
N ARG A 10 14.53 3.12 -1.57
CA ARG A 10 14.64 1.65 -1.57
C ARG A 10 13.26 1.01 -1.66
N PRO A 11 13.10 -0.18 -2.26
CA PRO A 11 11.82 -0.87 -2.28
C PRO A 11 11.41 -1.30 -0.85
N PRO A 12 10.09 -1.39 -0.58
CA PRO A 12 9.59 -1.81 0.74
C PRO A 12 9.92 -3.27 1.06
N PHE A 13 10.03 -4.11 0.02
CA PHE A 13 10.35 -5.53 0.12
C PHE A 13 11.45 -5.86 -0.89
N ALA A 14 12.56 -6.40 -0.41
CA ALA A 14 13.70 -6.80 -1.22
C ALA A 14 14.16 -8.20 -0.80
N GLY A 15 14.78 -8.97 -1.69
CA GLY A 15 15.27 -10.32 -1.41
C GLY A 15 16.33 -10.74 -2.43
N GLY A 16 17.05 -11.81 -2.14
CA GLY A 16 18.07 -12.36 -3.04
C GLY A 16 17.47 -13.09 -4.24
N THR A 17 16.20 -13.50 -4.15
CA THR A 17 15.46 -14.22 -5.20
C THR A 17 14.06 -13.65 -5.38
N ALA A 18 13.44 -13.92 -6.54
CA ALA A 18 12.06 -13.51 -6.82
C ALA A 18 11.06 -14.15 -5.83
N LEU A 19 11.27 -15.40 -5.44
CA LEU A 19 10.41 -16.11 -4.48
C LEU A 19 10.45 -15.45 -3.11
N GLU A 20 11.63 -15.03 -2.63
CA GLU A 20 11.76 -14.27 -1.40
C GLU A 20 10.98 -12.95 -1.49
N VAL A 21 11.15 -12.19 -2.57
CA VAL A 21 10.43 -10.92 -2.75
C VAL A 21 8.91 -11.13 -2.72
N LEU A 22 8.41 -12.17 -3.38
CA LEU A 22 6.99 -12.54 -3.35
C LEU A 22 6.52 -12.88 -1.93
N HIS A 23 7.26 -13.73 -1.22
CA HIS A 23 6.92 -14.10 0.15
C HIS A 23 6.83 -12.87 1.07
N ARG A 24 7.76 -11.92 0.93
CA ARG A 24 7.74 -10.67 1.71
C ARG A 24 6.56 -9.77 1.36
N HIS A 25 6.20 -9.68 0.07
CA HIS A 25 4.99 -8.97 -0.33
C HIS A 25 3.73 -9.55 0.31
N LEU A 26 3.68 -10.87 0.55
CA LEU A 26 2.54 -11.54 1.17
C LEU A 26 2.51 -11.40 2.70
N SER A 27 3.66 -11.39 3.36
CA SER A 27 3.73 -11.61 4.82
C SER A 27 4.44 -10.53 5.63
N GLU A 28 5.35 -9.76 5.04
CA GLU A 28 6.14 -8.77 5.78
C GLU A 28 5.48 -7.39 5.74
N GLU A 29 5.53 -6.68 6.87
CA GLU A 29 5.13 -5.27 6.93
C GLU A 29 6.29 -4.34 6.57
N PRO A 30 6.04 -3.25 5.82
CA PRO A 30 7.09 -2.32 5.43
C PRO A 30 7.62 -1.59 6.66
N ARG A 31 8.95 -1.44 6.76
CA ARG A 31 9.57 -0.72 7.87
C ARG A 31 9.43 0.79 7.68
N ARG A 32 8.92 1.50 8.68
CA ARG A 32 8.92 2.97 8.70
C ARG A 32 10.33 3.52 8.95
N PRO A 33 10.89 4.36 8.06
CA PRO A 33 12.07 5.16 8.37
C PRO A 33 11.73 6.29 9.33
N SER A 34 12.63 6.60 10.26
CA SER A 34 12.43 7.68 11.26
C SER A 34 12.29 9.07 10.65
N THR A 35 12.81 9.28 9.43
CA THR A 35 12.74 10.54 8.69
C THR A 35 11.38 10.79 8.05
N VAL A 36 10.48 9.80 7.99
CA VAL A 36 9.17 9.94 7.34
C VAL A 36 8.14 10.46 8.36
N PRO A 37 7.50 11.62 8.12
CA PRO A 37 6.45 12.14 8.99
C PRO A 37 5.29 11.16 9.16
N ALA A 38 4.67 11.14 10.34
CA ALA A 38 3.60 10.19 10.65
C ALA A 38 2.40 10.29 9.68
N PRO A 39 1.91 11.49 9.30
CA PRO A 39 0.84 11.62 8.30
C PRO A 39 1.16 10.95 6.96
N LEU A 40 2.39 11.11 6.46
CA LEU A 40 2.81 10.49 5.21
C LEU A 40 2.97 8.98 5.34
N TRP A 41 3.45 8.51 6.50
CA TRP A 41 3.53 7.08 6.78
C TRP A 41 2.15 6.41 6.78
N THR A 42 1.13 7.03 7.39
CA THR A 42 -0.25 6.52 7.37
C THR A 42 -0.76 6.26 5.95
N VAL A 43 -0.44 7.16 5.00
CA VAL A 43 -0.80 6.98 3.59
C VAL A 43 -0.06 5.79 2.97
N ILE A 44 1.26 5.72 3.17
CA ILE A 44 2.11 4.65 2.64
C ILE A 44 1.67 3.28 3.15
N GLU A 45 1.44 3.16 4.46
CA GLU A 45 0.99 1.95 5.12
C GLU A 45 -0.35 1.47 4.55
N ARG A 46 -1.33 2.39 4.40
CA ARG A 46 -2.64 2.03 3.81
C ARG A 46 -2.52 1.52 2.38
N CYS A 47 -1.65 2.11 1.57
CA CYS A 47 -1.38 1.64 0.20
C CYS A 47 -0.67 0.29 0.14
N LEU A 48 0.06 -0.10 1.18
CA LEU A 48 0.81 -1.36 1.26
C LEU A 48 0.07 -2.47 2.02
N SER A 49 -1.18 -2.22 2.43
CA SER A 49 -2.05 -3.22 3.05
C SER A 49 -2.08 -4.52 2.24
N LYS A 50 -1.89 -5.65 2.95
CA LYS A 50 -1.96 -7.00 2.37
C LYS A 50 -3.36 -7.31 1.86
N ASP A 51 -4.35 -6.88 2.63
CA ASP A 51 -5.75 -6.91 2.25
C ASP A 51 -6.02 -5.78 1.21
N PRO A 52 -6.39 -6.12 -0.04
CA PRO A 52 -6.69 -5.14 -1.08
C PRO A 52 -7.94 -4.32 -0.77
N ASP A 53 -8.93 -4.88 -0.05
CA ASP A 53 -10.19 -4.18 0.29
C ASP A 53 -9.98 -3.09 1.34
N ARG A 54 -8.79 -3.05 1.94
CA ARG A 54 -8.37 -1.99 2.86
C ARG A 54 -7.59 -0.88 2.16
N ARG A 55 -7.25 -1.01 0.87
CA ARG A 55 -6.49 0.02 0.14
C ARG A 55 -7.43 1.15 -0.27
N PRO A 56 -6.96 2.41 -0.24
CA PRO A 56 -7.77 3.54 -0.68
C PRO A 56 -7.96 3.49 -2.20
N SER A 57 -9.08 4.04 -2.69
CA SER A 57 -9.21 4.36 -4.11
C SER A 57 -8.17 5.40 -4.54
N ALA A 58 -7.89 5.49 -5.84
CA ALA A 58 -6.97 6.50 -6.36
C ALA A 58 -7.42 7.94 -6.03
N GLU A 59 -8.73 8.19 -6.04
CA GLU A 59 -9.30 9.50 -5.69
C GLU A 59 -9.07 9.83 -4.20
N ASN A 60 -9.37 8.88 -3.32
CA ASN A 60 -9.18 9.02 -1.87
C ASN A 60 -7.70 9.19 -1.53
N LEU A 61 -6.81 8.43 -2.20
CA LEU A 61 -5.37 8.58 -2.09
C LEU A 61 -4.90 9.97 -2.52
N ALA A 62 -5.37 10.48 -3.66
CA ALA A 62 -5.00 11.82 -4.13
C ALA A 62 -5.45 12.92 -3.15
N ARG A 63 -6.64 12.78 -2.58
CA ARG A 63 -7.16 13.71 -1.55
C ARG A 63 -6.34 13.66 -0.26
N GLY A 64 -6.00 12.45 0.20
CA GLY A 64 -5.16 12.25 1.36
C GLY A 64 -3.75 12.82 1.18
N LEU A 65 -3.12 12.58 0.03
CA LEU A 65 -1.79 13.12 -0.27
C LEU A 65 -1.75 14.64 -0.31
N ARG A 66 -2.76 15.31 -0.87
CA ARG A 66 -2.85 16.79 -0.85
C ARG A 66 -2.95 17.32 0.59
N THR A 67 -3.82 16.71 1.40
CA THR A 67 -4.00 17.08 2.81
C THR A 67 -2.69 16.93 3.59
N VAL A 68 -1.96 15.83 3.37
CA VAL A 68 -0.65 15.59 4.00
C VAL A 68 0.37 16.62 3.53
N ALA A 69 0.44 16.91 2.22
CA ALA A 69 1.40 17.87 1.68
C ALA A 69 1.22 19.28 2.29
N GLU A 70 -0.02 19.69 2.54
CA GLU A 70 -0.33 20.96 3.21
C GLU A 70 0.06 20.96 4.69
N GLY A 71 -0.13 19.84 5.40
CA GLY A 71 0.09 19.76 6.85
C GLY A 71 1.53 19.44 7.30
N ILE A 72 2.38 18.89 6.43
CA ILE A 72 3.79 18.59 6.77
C ILE A 72 4.77 19.70 6.39
N GLY A 73 4.29 20.75 5.71
CA GLY A 73 5.13 21.89 5.31
C GLY A 73 5.53 22.77 6.48
N VAL A 74 6.69 23.42 6.38
CA VAL A 74 7.22 24.31 7.44
C VAL A 74 6.34 25.55 7.73
N HIS A 75 5.39 25.86 6.82
CA HIS A 75 4.44 26.96 6.95
C HIS A 75 3.01 26.49 7.27
N ALA A 76 2.82 25.22 7.62
CA ALA A 76 1.51 24.68 7.95
C ALA A 76 0.95 25.34 9.21
N ASN A 77 -0.32 25.75 9.17
CA ASN A 77 -1.02 26.21 10.37
C ASN A 77 -1.55 25.02 11.20
N SER A 78 -2.03 25.28 12.41
CA SER A 78 -2.53 24.25 13.32
C SER A 78 -3.67 23.40 12.75
N ALA A 79 -4.55 23.99 11.95
CA ALA A 79 -5.65 23.27 11.32
C ALA A 79 -5.15 22.31 10.22
N GLN A 80 -4.17 22.72 9.43
CA GLN A 80 -3.55 21.88 8.39
C GLN A 80 -2.77 20.71 9.00
N ILE A 81 -2.02 20.95 10.08
CA ILE A 81 -1.32 19.90 10.82
C ILE A 81 -2.33 18.87 11.35
N ALA A 82 -3.40 19.33 12.01
CA ALA A 82 -4.44 18.45 12.52
C ALA A 82 -5.15 17.65 11.42
N ALA A 83 -5.39 18.26 10.25
CA ALA A 83 -5.98 17.58 9.11
C ALA A 83 -5.05 16.48 8.55
N ALA A 84 -3.74 16.73 8.49
CA ALA A 84 -2.76 15.73 8.07
C ALA A 84 -2.66 14.58 9.07
N ASP A 85 -2.63 14.85 10.37
CA ASP A 85 -2.64 13.81 11.41
C ASP A 85 -3.91 12.93 11.32
N GLY A 86 -5.03 13.52 10.91
CA GLY A 86 -6.31 12.83 10.67
C GLY A 86 -6.48 12.19 9.30
N VAL A 87 -5.45 12.14 8.43
CA VAL A 87 -5.58 11.72 7.02
C VAL A 87 -6.19 10.32 6.85
N GLY A 88 -6.07 9.43 7.84
CA GLY A 88 -6.65 8.09 7.80
C GLY A 88 -8.15 8.07 7.47
N ALA A 89 -8.92 9.09 7.89
CA ALA A 89 -10.34 9.22 7.57
C ALA A 89 -10.61 9.43 6.07
N LEU A 90 -9.66 10.03 5.34
CA LEU A 90 -9.76 10.27 3.89
C LEU A 90 -9.35 9.05 3.06
N LEU A 91 -8.68 8.07 3.68
CA LEU A 91 -8.13 6.88 3.01
C LEU A 91 -9.06 5.66 3.11
N ALA A 92 -10.37 5.91 3.18
CA ALA A 92 -11.35 4.86 3.13
C ALA A 92 -11.25 4.10 1.78
N PRO A 93 -11.47 2.77 1.78
CA PRO A 93 -11.59 2.02 0.54
C PRO A 93 -12.84 2.44 -0.23
N ASP A 94 -12.89 2.09 -1.51
CA ASP A 94 -14.10 2.27 -2.31
C ASP A 94 -15.17 1.27 -1.83
N PRO A 95 -16.41 1.70 -1.51
CA PRO A 95 -17.48 0.76 -1.19
C PRO A 95 -17.85 -0.17 -2.36
N ALA A 96 -17.52 0.20 -3.60
CA ALA A 96 -17.72 -0.62 -4.78
C ALA A 96 -16.43 -0.66 -5.62
N PRO A 97 -15.47 -1.56 -5.29
CA PRO A 97 -14.24 -1.69 -6.06
C PRO A 97 -14.60 -1.89 -7.54
N THR A 98 -13.91 -1.16 -8.43
CA THR A 98 -14.11 -1.34 -9.88
C THR A 98 -13.81 -2.80 -10.23
N ALA A 99 -14.84 -3.55 -10.61
CA ALA A 99 -14.68 -4.90 -11.09
C ALA A 99 -13.84 -4.88 -12.37
N VAL A 100 -12.77 -5.67 -12.40
CA VAL A 100 -12.04 -5.91 -13.63
C VAL A 100 -12.98 -6.69 -14.55
N PRO A 101 -13.26 -6.24 -15.79
CA PRO A 101 -14.03 -7.03 -16.73
C PRO A 101 -13.38 -8.41 -16.89
N GLU A 102 -14.10 -9.46 -16.52
CA GLU A 102 -13.71 -10.85 -16.77
C GLU A 102 -13.42 -10.99 -18.27
N THR A 103 -12.15 -10.94 -18.66
CA THR A 103 -11.76 -11.10 -20.06
C THR A 103 -11.69 -12.60 -20.31
N PRO A 104 -12.51 -13.18 -21.21
CA PRO A 104 -12.41 -14.60 -21.53
C PRO A 104 -10.99 -14.90 -22.04
N GLY A 105 -10.22 -15.68 -21.27
CA GLY A 105 -8.82 -16.01 -21.56
C GLY A 105 -7.78 -15.32 -20.66
N ALA A 106 -8.18 -14.57 -19.62
CA ALA A 106 -7.28 -14.26 -18.53
C ALA A 106 -6.78 -15.57 -17.91
N ALA A 107 -5.46 -15.74 -17.82
CA ALA A 107 -4.82 -16.96 -17.35
C ALA A 107 -5.44 -17.44 -16.03
N ASP A 108 -5.63 -18.75 -15.90
CA ASP A 108 -6.14 -19.37 -14.68
C ASP A 108 -5.40 -18.78 -13.46
N PRO A 109 -6.12 -18.45 -12.36
CA PRO A 109 -5.48 -18.01 -11.13
C PRO A 109 -4.37 -18.99 -10.79
N THR A 110 -3.18 -18.47 -10.47
CA THR A 110 -2.01 -19.30 -10.18
C THR A 110 -2.37 -20.37 -9.14
N GLN A 111 -2.60 -21.60 -9.61
CA GLN A 111 -2.97 -22.70 -8.75
C GLN A 111 -1.71 -23.24 -8.09
N VAL A 112 -1.82 -23.55 -6.81
CA VAL A 112 -0.76 -24.23 -6.07
C VAL A 112 -0.60 -25.63 -6.68
N LEU A 113 0.62 -25.99 -7.08
CA LEU A 113 0.94 -27.33 -7.59
C LEU A 113 0.39 -28.38 -6.61
N PRO A 114 -0.39 -29.37 -7.07
CA PRO A 114 -0.85 -30.44 -6.20
C PRO A 114 0.37 -31.20 -5.66
N SER A 115 0.52 -31.19 -4.34
CA SER A 115 1.49 -32.01 -3.64
C SER A 115 1.13 -33.47 -3.86
N ASN A 116 1.70 -34.10 -4.88
CA ASN A 116 1.63 -35.55 -5.05
C ASN A 116 2.38 -36.18 -3.88
N ALA A 117 1.64 -36.55 -2.84
CA ALA A 117 2.09 -37.49 -1.83
C ALA A 117 2.25 -38.85 -2.51
N GLY A 118 3.48 -39.16 -2.92
CA GLY A 118 3.85 -40.48 -3.38
C GLY A 118 3.75 -41.47 -2.22
N SER A 119 2.72 -42.32 -2.27
CA SER A 119 2.67 -43.57 -1.52
C SER A 119 3.29 -44.66 -2.39
N PHE A 120 4.49 -45.12 -2.02
CA PHE A 120 4.99 -46.46 -2.34
C PHE A 120 4.89 -47.32 -1.09
#